data_AF-A0A3S0FKQ3-F1
#
_entry.id   AF-A0A3S0FKQ3-F1
#
_cell.length_a   1.000
_cell.length_b   1.000
_cell.length_c   1.000
_cell.angle_alpha   90.00
_cell.angle_beta   90.00
_cell.angle_gamma   90.00
#
_symmetry.space_group_name_H-M   'P 1'
#
loop_
_entity.id
_entity.type
_entity.pdbx_description
1 polymer ?
#
loop_
_entity_poly.entity_id
_entity_poly.type
_entity_poly.pdbx_seq_one_letter_code
_entity_poly.pdbx_strand_id
1 'polypeptide(L)'
;MELTSRLDPMTLHQRKKPDAMFKKIAVTPEEVDTIVSSWTTAKTLCDPEQTGGNISAVALYFKPGQGHARHNHPETEQLIYVISGKGEMMIEEPDGTQIKQTITGGSLVNIPKGAYHSTFNTGWEALRVFAVYSPPGPESVMRNSPEFTIFPPGEVPR
;
A
#
# COMPACT_ATOMS: atom_id res chain seq x y z
N MET A 1 3.96 54.74 0.97
CA MET A 1 4.48 55.27 -0.31
C MET A 1 5.99 55.41 -0.13
N GLU A 2 6.88 54.63 -0.72
CA GLU A 2 6.85 53.39 -1.55
C GLU A 2 8.15 52.61 -1.19
N LEU A 3 8.16 51.28 -1.05
CA LEU A 3 8.25 50.22 -2.06
C LEU A 3 9.58 50.14 -2.85
N THR A 4 10.09 48.89 -2.99
CA THR A 4 11.32 48.47 -3.71
C THR A 4 12.64 48.85 -3.01
N SER A 5 13.80 48.20 -3.19
CA SER A 5 14.20 47.04 -4.03
C SER A 5 15.41 46.35 -3.34
N ARG A 6 15.76 45.05 -3.46
CA ARG A 6 15.35 43.92 -4.34
C ARG A 6 15.36 42.60 -3.54
N LEU A 7 14.95 41.49 -4.17
CA LEU A 7 15.35 40.12 -3.80
C LEU A 7 16.56 39.70 -4.63
N ASP A 8 17.51 38.97 -4.04
CA ASP A 8 18.73 38.52 -4.72
C ASP A 8 18.46 37.25 -5.57
N PRO A 9 18.65 37.28 -6.91
CA PRO A 9 18.27 36.16 -7.76
C PRO A 9 19.36 35.08 -7.80
N MET A 10 19.00 33.90 -7.28
CA MET A 10 19.58 32.60 -7.68
C MET A 10 21.12 32.49 -7.68
N THR A 11 21.70 32.14 -6.53
CA THR A 11 22.66 31.02 -6.58
C THR A 11 21.86 29.73 -6.72
N LEU A 12 21.54 29.40 -7.98
CA LEU A 12 21.05 28.08 -8.36
C LEU A 12 22.03 27.05 -7.79
N HIS A 13 21.64 26.39 -6.70
CA HIS A 13 22.43 25.34 -6.09
C HIS A 13 22.91 24.42 -7.20
N GLN A 14 24.22 24.14 -7.21
CA GLN A 14 24.78 23.09 -8.04
C GLN A 14 24.15 21.77 -7.59
N ARG A 15 22.96 21.48 -8.14
CA ARG A 15 22.34 20.17 -8.02
C ARG A 15 23.36 19.24 -8.65
N LYS A 16 24.11 18.51 -7.79
CA LYS A 16 24.82 17.31 -8.22
C LYS A 16 23.86 16.58 -9.14
N LYS A 17 24.30 16.24 -10.36
CA LYS A 17 23.50 15.38 -11.24
C LYS A 17 23.07 14.20 -10.36
N PRO A 18 21.77 13.95 -10.15
CA PRO A 18 21.36 12.84 -9.32
C PRO A 18 21.98 11.59 -9.95
N ASP A 19 22.77 10.86 -9.17
CA ASP A 19 23.26 9.54 -9.56
C ASP A 19 22.05 8.75 -10.05
N ALA A 20 22.16 8.19 -11.26
CA ALA A 20 21.06 7.82 -12.15
C ALA A 20 19.73 7.56 -11.40
N MET A 21 18.82 8.53 -11.47
CA MET A 21 17.63 8.70 -10.60
C MET A 21 16.85 7.40 -10.34
N PHE A 22 16.82 6.49 -11.32
CA PHE A 22 16.36 5.13 -11.13
C PHE A 22 17.40 4.15 -11.70
N LYS A 23 17.98 3.30 -10.83
CA LYS A 23 18.78 2.13 -11.27
C LYS A 23 17.91 1.05 -11.94
N LYS A 24 16.59 1.09 -11.72
CA LYS A 24 15.61 0.10 -12.16
C LYS A 24 14.24 0.79 -12.28
N ILE A 25 13.53 0.56 -13.38
CA ILE A 25 12.30 1.30 -13.75
C ILE A 25 11.01 0.56 -13.32
N ALA A 26 11.06 -0.76 -13.18
CA ALA A 26 9.94 -1.60 -12.77
C ALA A 26 10.42 -2.71 -11.83
N VAL A 27 9.56 -3.13 -10.90
CA VAL A 27 9.77 -4.27 -10.00
C VAL A 27 8.74 -5.34 -10.37
N THR A 28 9.18 -6.58 -10.61
CA THR A 28 8.27 -7.71 -10.87
C THR A 28 8.04 -8.52 -9.58
N PRO A 29 6.91 -9.22 -9.43
CA PRO A 29 6.62 -10.01 -8.22
C PRO A 29 7.63 -11.12 -7.92
N GLU A 30 8.37 -11.59 -8.91
CA GLU A 30 9.40 -12.63 -8.78
C GLU A 30 10.67 -12.11 -8.11
N GLU A 31 10.89 -10.79 -8.11
CA GLU A 31 12.12 -10.13 -7.64
C GLU A 31 12.05 -9.66 -6.17
N VAL A 32 10.91 -9.86 -5.51
CA VAL A 32 10.66 -9.45 -4.11
C VAL A 32 10.15 -10.63 -3.29
N ASP A 33 10.34 -10.57 -1.97
CA ASP A 33 9.89 -11.61 -1.05
C ASP A 33 8.38 -11.88 -1.18
N THR A 34 7.97 -13.13 -0.96
CA THR A 34 6.57 -13.49 -0.74
C THR A 34 6.28 -13.48 0.76
N ILE A 35 5.36 -12.64 1.20
CA ILE A 35 4.95 -12.53 2.62
C ILE A 35 3.61 -13.27 2.77
N VAL A 36 3.53 -14.26 3.66
CA VAL A 36 2.37 -15.18 3.74
C VAL A 36 1.84 -15.29 5.16
N SER A 37 0.52 -15.17 5.35
CA SER A 37 -0.18 -15.49 6.61
C SER A 37 -1.36 -16.44 6.35
N SER A 38 -2.12 -16.75 7.41
CA SER A 38 -3.37 -17.50 7.33
C SER A 38 -4.47 -16.80 6.52
N TRP A 39 -4.35 -15.50 6.26
CA TRP A 39 -5.37 -14.66 5.61
C TRP A 39 -4.90 -13.93 4.34
N THR A 40 -3.62 -13.93 4.00
CA THR A 40 -3.16 -13.34 2.73
C THR A 40 -1.86 -13.96 2.21
N THR A 41 -1.60 -13.77 0.92
CA THR A 41 -0.26 -13.73 0.35
C THR A 41 -0.02 -12.30 -0.15
N ALA A 42 1.15 -11.74 0.12
CA ALA A 42 1.49 -10.35 -0.18
C ALA A 42 2.86 -10.21 -0.87
N LYS A 43 3.00 -9.14 -1.65
CA LYS A 43 4.21 -8.74 -2.38
C LYS A 43 4.40 -7.23 -2.23
N THR A 44 5.44 -6.78 -1.53
CA THR A 44 5.81 -5.35 -1.49
C THR A 44 6.48 -4.98 -2.82
N LEU A 45 5.77 -4.25 -3.68
CA LEU A 45 6.24 -3.87 -5.03
C LEU A 45 6.83 -2.46 -5.08
N CYS A 46 6.58 -1.65 -4.05
CA CYS A 46 7.24 -0.37 -3.85
C CYS A 46 7.61 -0.22 -2.37
N ASP A 47 8.90 -0.26 -2.07
CA ASP A 47 9.47 0.02 -0.77
C ASP A 47 9.56 1.55 -0.52
N PRO A 48 9.40 2.04 0.73
CA PRO A 48 9.57 3.46 1.05
C PRO A 48 10.87 4.10 0.55
N GLU A 49 11.99 3.38 0.54
CA GLU A 49 13.29 3.93 0.08
C GLU A 49 13.21 4.40 -1.38
N GLN A 50 12.45 3.68 -2.22
CA GLN A 50 12.30 3.97 -3.65
C GLN A 50 11.57 5.29 -3.93
N THR A 51 10.84 5.82 -2.95
CA THR A 51 10.00 7.03 -3.09
C THR A 51 10.46 8.19 -2.22
N GLY A 52 11.60 8.03 -1.53
CA GLY A 52 12.08 9.00 -0.53
C GLY A 52 11.22 9.02 0.73
N GLY A 53 10.55 7.92 1.07
CA GLY A 53 9.71 7.77 2.27
C GLY A 53 8.28 8.29 2.13
N ASN A 54 7.83 8.63 0.92
CA ASN A 54 6.53 9.28 0.72
C ASN A 54 5.37 8.28 0.55
N ILE A 55 5.57 7.22 -0.22
CA ILE A 55 4.57 6.16 -0.46
C ILE A 55 5.22 4.78 -0.52
N SER A 56 4.46 3.76 -0.13
CA SER A 56 4.77 2.34 -0.36
C SER A 56 3.59 1.66 -1.06
N ALA A 57 3.82 0.50 -1.66
CA ALA A 57 2.75 -0.26 -2.29
C ALA A 57 2.93 -1.78 -2.20
N VAL A 58 1.81 -2.46 -1.95
CA VAL A 58 1.75 -3.91 -1.71
C VAL A 58 0.63 -4.50 -2.57
N ALA A 59 0.94 -5.56 -3.34
CA ALA A 59 -0.09 -6.40 -3.94
C ALA A 59 -0.49 -7.48 -2.93
N LEU A 60 -1.79 -7.64 -2.66
CA LEU A 60 -2.35 -8.66 -1.75
C LEU A 60 -3.30 -9.59 -2.50
N TYR A 61 -3.29 -10.86 -2.05
CA TYR A 61 -4.05 -11.96 -2.64
C TYR A 61 -4.79 -12.69 -1.54
N PHE A 62 -6.12 -12.53 -1.50
CA PHE A 62 -7.00 -13.19 -0.53
C PHE A 62 -7.70 -14.36 -1.21
N LYS A 63 -7.54 -15.60 -0.72
CA LYS A 63 -8.35 -16.76 -1.20
C LYS A 63 -9.81 -16.61 -0.73
N PRO A 64 -10.77 -17.39 -1.25
CA PRO A 64 -12.17 -17.34 -0.81
C PRO A 64 -12.31 -17.41 0.72
N GLY A 65 -13.09 -16.48 1.31
CA GLY A 65 -13.27 -16.36 2.75
C GLY A 65 -12.10 -15.75 3.53
N GLN A 66 -10.94 -15.54 2.92
CA GLN A 66 -9.81 -14.86 3.54
C GLN A 66 -9.91 -13.33 3.41
N GLY A 67 -9.16 -12.63 4.25
CA GLY A 67 -9.15 -11.17 4.32
C GLY A 67 -8.62 -10.68 5.67
N HIS A 68 -8.29 -9.39 5.76
CA HIS A 68 -7.88 -8.78 7.03
C HIS A 68 -9.10 -8.30 7.83
N ALA A 69 -9.11 -8.61 9.12
CA ALA A 69 -10.09 -8.14 10.07
C ALA A 69 -10.04 -6.60 10.27
N ARG A 70 -10.99 -6.08 11.06
CA ARG A 70 -11.07 -4.66 11.42
C ARG A 70 -9.79 -4.20 12.12
N HIS A 71 -9.04 -3.32 11.47
CA HIS A 71 -7.83 -2.70 11.99
C HIS A 71 -7.69 -1.27 11.42
N ASN A 72 -6.68 -0.52 11.85
CA ASN A 72 -6.35 0.78 11.27
C ASN A 72 -4.83 1.03 11.27
N HIS A 73 -4.44 2.13 10.64
CA HIS A 73 -3.08 2.66 10.63
C HIS A 73 -3.14 4.14 11.01
N PRO A 74 -2.93 4.52 12.29
CA PRO A 74 -3.28 5.85 12.80
C PRO A 74 -2.70 7.03 11.99
N GLU A 75 -1.49 6.87 11.47
CA GLU A 75 -0.79 7.92 10.73
C GLU A 75 -0.94 7.85 9.20
N THR A 76 -1.59 6.81 8.66
CA THR A 76 -1.58 6.48 7.22
C THR A 76 -2.98 6.54 6.62
N GLU A 77 -3.11 7.20 5.45
CA GLU A 77 -4.22 7.02 4.51
C GLU A 77 -3.85 5.94 3.47
N GLN A 78 -4.85 5.30 2.88
CA GLN A 78 -4.63 4.16 1.99
C GLN A 78 -5.60 4.15 0.81
N LEU A 79 -5.06 3.91 -0.39
CA LEU A 79 -5.85 3.54 -1.56
C LEU A 79 -5.76 2.03 -1.78
N ILE A 80 -6.89 1.41 -2.13
CA ILE A 80 -6.93 0.00 -2.58
C ILE A 80 -7.59 -0.07 -3.95
N TYR A 81 -6.83 -0.47 -4.97
CA TYR A 81 -7.37 -0.80 -6.28
C TYR A 81 -7.61 -2.30 -6.40
N VAL A 82 -8.83 -2.71 -6.78
CA VAL A 82 -9.18 -4.12 -6.99
C VAL A 82 -8.86 -4.53 -8.41
N ILE A 83 -7.92 -5.47 -8.56
CA ILE A 83 -7.48 -5.99 -9.85
C ILE A 83 -8.47 -7.04 -10.36
N SER A 84 -8.87 -8.00 -9.52
CA SER A 84 -9.79 -9.09 -9.87
C SER A 84 -10.49 -9.69 -8.65
N GLY A 85 -11.54 -10.49 -8.88
CA GLY A 85 -12.33 -11.12 -7.83
C GLY A 85 -13.42 -10.21 -7.25
N LYS A 86 -14.00 -10.65 -6.13
CA LYS A 86 -15.10 -9.99 -5.41
C LYS A 86 -14.85 -10.00 -3.90
N GLY A 87 -15.15 -8.89 -3.24
CA GLY A 87 -15.06 -8.79 -1.78
C GLY A 87 -16.14 -7.92 -1.16
N GLU A 88 -16.11 -7.86 0.17
CA GLU A 88 -16.73 -6.81 0.97
C GLU A 88 -15.62 -5.93 1.57
N MET A 89 -15.71 -4.63 1.35
CA MET A 89 -14.96 -3.62 2.09
C MET A 89 -15.86 -3.06 3.20
N MET A 90 -15.29 -2.85 4.37
CA MET A 90 -15.89 -2.07 5.46
C MET A 90 -14.96 -0.92 5.83
N ILE A 91 -15.52 0.28 6.00
CA ILE A 91 -14.85 1.45 6.58
C ILE A 91 -15.75 1.99 7.70
N GLU A 92 -15.14 2.40 8.81
CA GLU A 92 -15.82 2.96 9.96
C GLU A 92 -15.73 4.50 9.97
N GLU A 93 -16.88 5.15 10.13
CA GLU A 93 -17.01 6.60 10.28
C GLU A 93 -16.54 7.06 11.69
N PRO A 94 -16.25 8.36 11.89
CA PRO A 94 -15.80 8.89 13.19
C PRO A 94 -16.77 8.68 14.37
N ASP A 95 -18.04 8.37 14.11
CA ASP A 95 -19.06 8.05 15.12
C ASP A 95 -19.15 6.55 15.46
N GLY A 96 -18.34 5.71 14.80
CA GLY A 96 -18.34 4.24 14.94
C GLY A 96 -19.26 3.51 13.97
N THR A 97 -19.98 4.22 13.08
CA THR A 97 -20.85 3.60 12.08
C THR A 97 -20.03 2.86 11.02
N GLN A 98 -20.32 1.58 10.80
CA GLN A 98 -19.63 0.77 9.78
C GLN A 98 -20.37 0.82 8.44
N ILE A 99 -19.77 1.46 7.45
CA ILE A 99 -20.22 1.45 6.06
C ILE A 99 -19.62 0.23 5.37
N LYS A 100 -20.45 -0.57 4.71
CA LYS A 100 -20.05 -1.79 4.00
C LYS A 100 -20.43 -1.71 2.53
N GLN A 101 -19.52 -2.09 1.64
CA GLN A 101 -19.76 -2.12 0.21
C GLN A 101 -19.15 -3.36 -0.45
N THR A 102 -19.87 -3.94 -1.40
CA THR A 102 -19.28 -4.92 -2.31
C THR A 102 -18.24 -4.24 -3.21
N ILE A 103 -17.07 -4.84 -3.33
CA ILE A 103 -16.00 -4.44 -4.24
C ILE A 103 -15.74 -5.54 -5.27
N THR A 104 -15.42 -5.15 -6.50
CA THR A 104 -15.09 -6.05 -7.62
C THR A 104 -13.96 -5.47 -8.45
N GLY A 105 -13.37 -6.26 -9.37
CA GLY A 105 -12.37 -5.78 -10.32
C GLY A 105 -12.72 -4.42 -10.95
N GLY A 106 -11.78 -3.48 -10.92
CA GLY A 106 -11.97 -2.09 -11.33
C GLY A 106 -12.37 -1.11 -10.21
N SER A 107 -12.76 -1.60 -9.03
CA SER A 107 -13.11 -0.74 -7.88
C SER A 107 -11.85 -0.06 -7.32
N LEU A 108 -11.95 1.23 -7.02
CA LEU A 108 -10.98 1.95 -6.19
C LEU A 108 -11.65 2.29 -4.86
N VAL A 109 -11.00 1.94 -3.75
CA VAL A 109 -11.39 2.34 -2.40
C VAL A 109 -10.40 3.39 -1.89
N ASN A 110 -10.94 4.44 -1.28
CA ASN A 110 -10.18 5.40 -0.47
C ASN A 110 -10.48 5.14 1.01
N ILE A 111 -9.45 4.86 1.80
CA ILE A 111 -9.50 4.69 3.25
C ILE A 111 -8.87 5.94 3.87
N PRO A 112 -9.66 6.80 4.55
CA PRO A 112 -9.15 8.01 5.19
C PRO A 112 -8.08 7.70 6.25
N LYS A 113 -7.19 8.67 6.49
CA LYS A 113 -6.12 8.57 7.50
C LYS A 113 -6.66 8.02 8.83
N GLY A 114 -6.08 6.92 9.31
CA GLY A 114 -6.43 6.34 10.62
C GLY A 114 -7.80 5.67 10.72
N ALA A 115 -8.60 5.62 9.65
CA ALA A 115 -9.92 5.00 9.66
C ALA A 115 -9.83 3.48 9.87
N TYR A 116 -10.72 2.94 10.71
CA TYR A 116 -10.85 1.50 10.87
C TYR A 116 -11.51 0.90 9.64
N HIS A 117 -10.94 -0.21 9.16
CA HIS A 117 -11.41 -0.84 7.94
C HIS A 117 -11.12 -2.36 7.93
N SER A 118 -11.82 -3.09 7.05
CA SER A 118 -11.58 -4.52 6.81
C SER A 118 -11.92 -4.89 5.38
N THR A 119 -11.25 -5.90 4.81
CA THR A 119 -11.55 -6.40 3.46
C THR A 119 -11.56 -7.92 3.48
N PHE A 120 -12.66 -8.51 3.02
CA PHE A 120 -12.82 -9.96 2.92
C PHE A 120 -13.22 -10.39 1.52
N ASN A 121 -12.65 -11.49 1.05
CA ASN A 121 -13.05 -12.13 -0.20
C ASN A 121 -14.38 -12.87 -0.01
N THR A 122 -15.41 -12.41 -0.72
CA THR A 122 -16.77 -12.98 -0.73
C THR A 122 -17.10 -13.72 -2.02
N GLY A 123 -16.10 -13.90 -2.89
CA GLY A 123 -16.17 -14.70 -4.12
C GLY A 123 -15.62 -16.12 -3.96
N TRP A 124 -15.60 -16.84 -5.08
CA TRP A 124 -15.09 -18.22 -5.20
C TRP A 124 -13.69 -18.29 -5.83
N GLU A 125 -13.21 -17.19 -6.41
CA GLU A 125 -11.84 -17.01 -6.91
C GLU A 125 -11.02 -16.11 -5.98
N ALA A 126 -9.72 -15.91 -6.25
CA ALA A 126 -8.89 -15.02 -5.44
C ALA A 126 -9.22 -13.53 -5.69
N LEU A 127 -9.51 -12.79 -4.61
CA LEU A 127 -9.58 -11.34 -4.61
C LEU A 127 -8.15 -10.79 -4.64
N ARG A 128 -7.82 -10.06 -5.70
CA ARG A 128 -6.49 -9.45 -5.92
C ARG A 128 -6.61 -7.95 -5.79
N VAL A 129 -5.79 -7.36 -4.93
CA VAL A 129 -5.80 -5.91 -4.69
C VAL A 129 -4.39 -5.34 -4.70
N PHE A 130 -4.28 -4.06 -5.04
CA PHE A 130 -3.07 -3.27 -4.92
C PHE A 130 -3.33 -2.14 -3.92
N ALA A 131 -2.67 -2.23 -2.76
CA ALA A 131 -2.72 -1.22 -1.71
C ALA A 131 -1.57 -0.23 -1.90
N VAL A 132 -1.85 1.06 -1.76
CA VAL A 132 -0.86 2.14 -1.69
C VAL A 132 -1.06 2.87 -0.37
N TYR A 133 0.04 3.07 0.37
CA TYR A 133 0.04 3.70 1.69
C TYR A 133 0.76 5.05 1.65
N SER A 134 0.22 6.04 2.37
CA SER A 134 0.80 7.38 2.51
C SER A 134 0.52 7.93 3.91
N PRO A 135 1.53 8.36 4.69
CA PRO A 135 2.91 7.87 4.64
C PRO A 135 2.99 6.33 4.78
N PRO A 136 4.13 5.72 4.44
CA PRO A 136 4.36 4.28 4.58
C PRO A 136 4.42 3.77 6.02
N GLY A 137 4.50 2.45 6.18
CA GLY A 137 4.62 1.79 7.47
C GLY A 137 3.92 0.42 7.55
N PRO A 138 2.69 0.26 7.04
CA PRO A 138 1.95 -1.00 7.13
C PRO A 138 2.68 -2.20 6.50
N GLU A 139 3.40 -1.99 5.39
CA GLU A 139 4.23 -3.02 4.76
C GLU A 139 5.36 -3.52 5.67
N SER A 140 5.93 -2.64 6.49
CA SER A 140 6.94 -2.97 7.49
C SER A 140 6.35 -3.73 8.68
N VAL A 141 5.11 -3.41 9.09
CA VAL A 141 4.39 -4.18 10.14
C VAL A 141 4.14 -5.61 9.69
N MET A 142 3.72 -5.84 8.43
CA MET A 142 3.57 -7.18 7.87
C MET A 142 4.89 -7.96 7.88
N ARG A 143 5.98 -7.32 7.43
CA ARG A 143 7.31 -7.92 7.37
C ARG A 143 7.90 -8.28 8.75
N ASN A 144 7.60 -7.51 9.79
CA ASN A 144 8.19 -7.69 11.12
C ASN A 144 7.27 -8.42 12.12
N SER A 145 6.08 -8.84 11.71
CA SER A 145 5.14 -9.57 12.57
C SER A 145 5.38 -11.10 12.50
N PRO A 146 5.37 -11.82 13.65
CA PRO A 146 5.52 -13.28 13.68
C PRO A 146 4.31 -14.03 13.09
N GLU A 147 3.24 -13.32 12.74
CA GLU A 147 2.09 -13.87 12.01
C GLU A 147 2.44 -14.26 10.56
N PHE A 148 3.49 -13.65 9.99
CA PHE A 148 3.87 -13.84 8.60
C PHE A 148 5.12 -14.71 8.46
N THR A 149 5.08 -15.61 7.48
CA THR A 149 6.27 -16.30 6.96
C THR A 149 6.77 -15.57 5.72
N ILE A 150 8.07 -15.31 5.66
CA ILE A 150 8.72 -14.66 4.52
C ILE A 150 9.45 -15.73 3.70
N PHE A 151 9.16 -15.78 2.40
CA PHE A 151 9.87 -16.59 1.42
C PHE A 151 10.69 -15.66 0.50
N PRO A 152 11.98 -15.93 0.27
CA PRO A 152 12.83 -15.14 -0.63
C PRO A 152 12.28 -15.01 -2.08
N PRO A 153 12.82 -14.09 -2.89
CA PRO A 153 12.49 -13.96 -4.30
C PRO A 153 12.71 -15.28 -5.06
N GLY A 154 11.77 -15.66 -5.92
CA GLY A 154 11.78 -16.95 -6.64
C GLY A 154 11.34 -18.18 -5.83
N GLU A 155 11.21 -18.11 -4.49
CA GLU A 155 10.65 -19.20 -3.70
C GLU A 155 9.12 -19.16 -3.70
N VAL A 156 8.52 -20.31 -4.03
CA VAL A 156 7.06 -20.51 -4.04
C VAL A 156 6.62 -21.10 -2.71
N PRO A 157 5.75 -20.43 -1.93
CA PRO A 157 5.15 -21.01 -0.72
C PRO A 157 4.41 -22.32 -1.06
N ARG A 158 4.64 -23.37 -0.28
CA ARG A 158 4.06 -24.71 -0.45
C ARG A 158 3.06 -25.03 0.65
#